data_AF-A0A3D2V120-F1
#
_entry.id   AF-A0A3D2V120-F1
#
_cell.length_a   1.000
_cell.length_b   1.000
_cell.length_c   1.000
_cell.angle_alpha   90.00
_cell.angle_beta   90.00
_cell.angle_gamma   90.00
#
_symmetry.space_group_name_H-M   'P 1'
#
loop_
_entity.id
_entity.type
_entity.pdbx_description
1 polymer ?
#
loop_
_entity_poly.entity_id
_entity_poly.type
_entity_poly.pdbx_seq_one_letter_code
_entity_poly.pdbx_strand_id
1 'polypeptide(L)'
;TTRLDKQLLPEPELVDLPDVDPDDELTQQAYDEVKRNNDLLIEDHAQRIKDAEERVEDLNSRFADWYYLISEYTYNRLHLSKTDLIAIKEGTDPTGIDTFRDLEKQGLPERKAESEEDQPETAASDE
;
A
#
# COMPACT_ATOMS: atom_id res chain seq x y z
N THR A 1 15.62 5.37 -9.91
CA THR A 1 15.65 3.91 -9.72
C THR A 1 16.37 3.61 -8.42
N THR A 2 15.75 2.89 -7.50
CA THR A 2 16.34 2.60 -6.20
C THR A 2 17.41 1.53 -6.39
N ARG A 3 18.65 1.80 -5.97
CA ARG A 3 19.77 0.85 -6.06
C ARG A 3 19.95 0.18 -4.71
N LEU A 4 20.27 -1.13 -4.70
CA LEU A 4 20.67 -1.82 -3.48
C LEU A 4 21.95 -1.17 -2.93
N ASP A 5 21.88 -0.66 -1.70
CA ASP A 5 23.03 -0.09 -1.01
C ASP A 5 23.81 -1.20 -0.31
N LYS A 6 24.92 -1.60 -0.93
CA LYS A 6 25.75 -2.71 -0.45
C LYS A 6 26.43 -2.42 0.89
N GLN A 7 26.55 -1.14 1.27
CA GLN A 7 27.19 -0.74 2.52
C GLN A 7 26.31 -1.00 3.76
N LEU A 8 25.00 -1.18 3.55
CA LEU A 8 24.06 -1.50 4.61
C LEU A 8 23.91 -3.01 4.84
N LEU A 9 24.57 -3.83 4.03
CA LEU A 9 24.50 -5.28 4.19
C LEU A 9 25.44 -5.71 5.31
N PRO A 10 24.96 -6.56 6.24
CA PRO A 10 25.81 -7.08 7.30
C PRO A 10 26.90 -7.96 6.67
N GLU A 11 28.15 -7.71 7.03
CA GLU A 11 29.27 -8.58 6.62
C GLU A 11 29.11 -9.98 7.22
N PRO A 12 29.50 -11.04 6.51
CA PRO A 12 29.45 -12.39 7.06
C PRO A 12 30.41 -12.50 8.25
N GLU A 13 29.91 -13.05 9.37
CA GLU A 13 30.73 -13.33 10.55
C GLU A 13 31.60 -14.56 10.27
N LEU A 14 32.86 -14.32 9.89
CA LEU A 14 33.83 -15.39 9.65
C LEU A 14 34.56 -15.72 10.95
N VAL A 15 34.81 -17.02 11.16
CA VAL A 15 35.63 -17.49 12.27
C VAL A 15 37.09 -17.44 11.84
N ASP A 16 37.97 -16.91 12.69
CA ASP A 16 39.41 -16.89 12.42
C ASP A 16 39.93 -18.33 12.23
N LEU A 17 40.78 -18.52 11.21
CA LEU A 17 41.38 -19.81 10.94
C LEU A 17 42.31 -20.18 12.10
N PRO A 18 42.24 -21.43 12.62
CA PRO A 18 43.14 -21.87 13.67
C PRO A 18 44.58 -22.01 13.14
N ASP A 19 45.56 -21.83 14.02
CA ASP A 19 46.97 -22.11 13.71
C ASP A 19 47.15 -23.60 13.43
N VAL A 20 47.84 -23.94 12.33
CA VAL A 20 48.05 -25.32 11.87
C VAL A 20 49.49 -25.74 12.12
N ASP A 21 49.67 -26.86 12.80
CA ASP A 21 50.94 -27.58 12.83
C ASP A 21 50.94 -28.60 11.66
N PRO A 22 51.86 -28.50 10.68
CA PRO A 22 51.88 -29.40 9.52
C PRO A 22 52.09 -30.88 9.88
N ASP A 23 52.56 -31.19 11.09
CA ASP A 23 52.77 -32.57 11.54
C ASP A 23 51.60 -33.11 12.39
N ASP A 24 50.59 -32.29 12.72
CA ASP A 24 49.41 -32.68 13.51
C ASP A 24 48.12 -32.75 12.67
N GLU A 25 47.67 -33.97 12.37
CA GLU A 25 46.44 -34.24 11.61
C GLU A 25 45.18 -33.62 12.24
N LEU A 26 45.11 -33.50 13.57
CA LEU A 26 43.93 -32.95 14.23
C LEU A 26 43.79 -31.45 13.96
N THR A 27 44.89 -30.72 13.94
CA THR A 27 44.90 -29.27 13.63
C THR A 27 44.53 -29.01 12.17
N GLN A 28 44.95 -29.90 11.27
CA GLN A 28 44.58 -29.82 9.84
C GLN A 28 43.08 -30.05 9.63
N GLN A 29 42.49 -31.05 10.30
CA GLN A 29 41.05 -31.30 10.21
C GLN A 29 40.23 -30.13 10.73
N ALA A 30 40.62 -29.55 11.88
CA ALA A 30 39.95 -28.38 12.45
C ALA A 30 40.04 -27.17 11.51
N TYR A 31 41.21 -26.93 10.91
CA TYR A 31 41.39 -25.88 9.91
C TYR A 31 40.49 -26.08 8.69
N ASP A 32 40.46 -27.28 8.12
CA ASP A 32 39.65 -27.60 6.95
C ASP A 32 38.15 -27.45 7.23
N GLU A 33 37.70 -27.78 8.44
CA GLU A 33 36.31 -27.60 8.86
C GLU A 33 35.95 -26.11 9.00
N VAL A 34 36.77 -25.33 9.69
CA VAL A 34 36.56 -23.88 9.84
C VAL A 34 36.59 -23.20 8.48
N LYS A 35 37.56 -23.55 7.63
CA LYS A 35 37.66 -23.00 6.27
C LYS A 35 36.41 -23.33 5.45
N ARG A 36 35.95 -24.58 5.45
CA ARG A 36 34.74 -24.97 4.74
C ARG A 36 33.51 -24.19 5.23
N ASN A 37 33.36 -24.02 6.54
CA ASN A 37 32.25 -23.28 7.11
C ASN A 37 32.30 -21.79 6.71
N ASN A 38 33.49 -21.18 6.71
CA ASN A 38 33.68 -19.83 6.22
C ASN A 38 33.36 -19.70 4.73
N ASP A 39 33.81 -20.64 3.91
CA ASP A 39 33.52 -20.67 2.47
C ASP A 39 32.00 -20.74 2.22
N LEU A 40 31.27 -21.58 2.97
CA LEU A 40 29.80 -21.66 2.91
C LEU A 40 29.11 -20.35 3.31
N LEU A 41 29.61 -19.66 4.34
CA LEU A 41 29.05 -18.37 4.78
C LEU A 41 29.26 -17.27 3.73
N ILE A 42 30.41 -17.29 3.04
CA ILE A 42 30.69 -16.36 1.94
C ILE A 42 29.75 -16.64 0.75
N GLU A 43 29.55 -17.91 0.40
CA GLU A 43 28.64 -18.31 -0.67
C GLU A 43 27.18 -17.92 -0.36
N ASP A 44 26.68 -18.19 0.85
CA ASP A 44 25.33 -17.78 1.27
C ASP A 44 25.15 -16.26 1.19
N HIS A 45 26.12 -15.51 1.71
CA HIS A 45 26.09 -14.05 1.65
C HIS A 45 26.06 -13.53 0.20
N ALA A 46 26.88 -14.12 -0.69
CA ALA A 46 26.90 -13.76 -2.10
C ALA A 46 25.56 -14.07 -2.79
N GLN A 47 24.95 -15.21 -2.47
CA GLN A 47 23.65 -15.60 -3.02
C GLN A 47 22.55 -14.64 -2.54
N ARG A 48 22.54 -14.27 -1.26
CA ARG A 48 21.60 -13.29 -0.69
C ARG A 48 21.70 -11.91 -1.35
N ILE A 49 22.92 -11.46 -1.67
CA ILE A 49 23.14 -10.22 -2.42
C ILE A 49 22.51 -10.33 -3.80
N LYS A 50 22.78 -11.42 -4.52
CA LYS A 50 22.26 -11.63 -5.87
C LYS A 50 20.74 -11.65 -5.89
N ASP A 51 20.12 -12.40 -4.97
CA ASP A 51 18.66 -12.47 -4.85
C ASP A 51 18.05 -11.09 -4.53
N ALA A 52 18.71 -10.30 -3.69
CA ALA A 52 18.28 -8.94 -3.39
C ALA A 52 18.39 -8.00 -4.61
N GLU A 53 19.48 -8.09 -5.38
CA GLU A 53 19.65 -7.33 -6.63
C GLU A 53 18.57 -7.69 -7.65
N GLU A 54 18.32 -8.98 -7.88
CA GLU A 54 17.25 -9.46 -8.77
C GLU A 54 15.88 -8.97 -8.31
N ARG A 55 15.62 -8.97 -7.00
CA ARG A 55 14.34 -8.49 -6.44
C ARG A 55 14.15 -6.98 -6.65
N VAL A 56 15.20 -6.19 -6.43
CA VAL A 56 15.17 -4.74 -6.67
C VAL A 56 14.94 -4.45 -8.15
N GLU A 57 15.57 -5.20 -9.04
CA GLU A 57 15.39 -5.05 -10.49
C GLU A 57 13.98 -5.42 -10.93
N ASP A 58 13.40 -6.52 -10.43
CA ASP A 58 12.01 -6.89 -10.70
C ASP A 58 11.03 -5.81 -10.24
N LEU A 59 11.22 -5.31 -9.01
CA LEU A 59 10.41 -4.22 -8.47
C LEU A 59 10.55 -2.96 -9.33
N ASN A 60 11.77 -2.54 -9.63
CA ASN A 60 12.01 -1.36 -10.46
C ASN A 60 11.40 -1.52 -11.85
N SER A 61 11.54 -2.68 -12.49
CA SER A 61 10.94 -2.97 -13.81
C SER A 61 9.43 -2.84 -13.80
N ARG A 62 8.76 -3.34 -12.75
CA ARG A 62 7.30 -3.24 -12.60
C ARG A 62 6.80 -1.80 -12.43
N PHE A 63 7.60 -0.93 -11.84
CA PHE A 63 7.23 0.47 -11.59
C PHE A 63 7.82 1.44 -12.62
N ALA A 64 8.77 1.02 -13.45
CA ALA A 64 9.44 1.87 -14.44
C ALA A 64 8.46 2.45 -15.46
N ASP A 65 7.54 1.64 -15.97
CA ASP A 65 6.58 2.06 -17.00
C ASP A 65 5.41 2.87 -16.45
N TRP A 66 5.21 2.89 -15.12
CA TRP A 66 4.00 3.46 -14.52
C TRP A 66 4.12 4.96 -14.22
N TYR A 67 5.33 5.50 -14.16
CA TYR A 67 5.55 6.93 -13.98
C TYR A 67 5.57 7.66 -15.33
N TYR A 68 4.41 8.12 -15.76
CA TYR A 68 4.35 9.12 -16.82
C TYR A 68 4.91 10.43 -16.30
N LEU A 69 6.06 10.86 -16.84
CA LEU A 69 6.49 12.26 -16.74
C LEU A 69 5.54 13.11 -17.58
N ILE A 70 4.46 13.56 -16.96
CA ILE A 70 3.61 14.61 -17.52
C ILE A 70 4.25 15.96 -17.23
N SER A 71 4.30 16.83 -18.25
CA SER A 71 4.75 18.21 -18.06
C SER A 71 3.86 18.91 -17.04
N GLU A 72 4.41 19.87 -16.28
CA GLU A 72 3.64 20.67 -15.32
C GLU A 72 2.41 21.29 -15.98
N TYR A 73 2.56 21.77 -17.23
CA TYR A 73 1.47 22.28 -18.05
C TYR A 73 0.35 21.25 -18.27
N THR A 74 0.69 20.00 -18.58
CA THR A 74 -0.29 18.91 -18.76
C THR A 74 -0.96 18.52 -17.45
N TYR A 75 -0.18 18.47 -16.36
CA TYR A 75 -0.70 18.16 -15.02
C TYR A 75 -1.73 19.20 -14.56
N ASN A 76 -1.40 20.49 -14.64
CA ASN A 76 -2.29 21.57 -14.22
C ASN A 76 -3.61 21.60 -15.01
N ARG A 77 -3.64 21.05 -16.23
CA ARG A 77 -4.87 20.92 -17.03
C ARG A 77 -5.74 19.72 -16.66
N LEU A 78 -5.13 18.64 -16.17
CA LEU A 78 -5.84 17.41 -15.79
C LEU A 78 -6.23 17.41 -14.31
N HIS A 79 -5.47 18.09 -13.47
CA HIS A 79 -5.69 18.15 -12.03
C HIS A 79 -6.91 19.00 -11.70
N LEU A 80 -8.00 18.35 -11.29
CA LEU A 80 -9.16 19.00 -10.70
C LEU A 80 -9.00 19.05 -9.18
N SER A 81 -9.06 20.25 -8.61
CA SER A 81 -9.04 20.44 -7.17
C SER A 81 -10.42 20.15 -6.56
N LYS A 82 -10.47 19.88 -5.26
CA LYS A 82 -11.73 19.61 -4.55
C LYS A 82 -12.74 20.76 -4.71
N THR A 83 -12.27 22.00 -4.79
CA THR A 83 -13.11 23.18 -5.02
C THR A 83 -13.72 23.20 -6.41
N ASP A 84 -13.07 22.62 -7.41
CA ASP A 84 -13.61 22.51 -8.78
C ASP A 84 -14.73 21.46 -8.88
N LEU A 85 -14.79 20.53 -7.93
CA LEU A 85 -15.79 19.46 -7.86
C LEU A 85 -17.00 19.82 -6.97
N ILE A 86 -16.85 20.79 -6.06
CA ILE A 86 -17.89 21.17 -5.12
C ILE A 86 -18.59 22.41 -5.65
N ALA A 87 -19.81 22.22 -6.16
CA ALA A 87 -20.73 23.32 -6.37
C ALA A 87 -21.25 23.79 -5.01
N ILE A 88 -20.94 25.04 -4.64
CA ILE A 88 -21.67 25.71 -3.57
C ILE A 88 -23.10 25.88 -4.07
N LYS A 89 -24.05 25.25 -3.39
CA LYS A 89 -25.47 25.44 -3.67
C LYS A 89 -25.82 26.90 -3.32
N GLU A 90 -25.91 27.75 -4.33
CA GLU A 90 -26.50 29.09 -4.21
C GLU A 90 -28.00 28.92 -4.00
N GLY A 91 -28.39 28.91 -2.73
CA GLY A 91 -29.76 28.77 -2.29
C GLY A 91 -29.80 28.26 -0.85
N THR A 92 -30.50 29.01 0.01
CA THR A 92 -30.94 28.56 1.34
C THR A 92 -31.94 27.42 1.18
N ASP A 93 -31.49 26.28 0.67
CA ASP A 93 -32.19 25.04 0.88
C ASP A 93 -31.69 24.53 2.23
N PRO A 94 -32.57 24.42 3.24
CA PRO A 94 -32.15 24.00 4.57
C PRO A 94 -31.46 22.66 4.42
N THR A 95 -30.20 22.60 4.83
CA THR A 95 -29.46 21.35 4.83
C THR A 95 -30.21 20.36 5.74
N GLY A 96 -30.06 19.06 5.52
CA GLY A 96 -30.75 18.04 6.34
C GLY A 96 -30.52 18.18 7.86
N ILE A 97 -29.57 19.02 8.27
CA ILE A 97 -29.25 19.37 9.66
C ILE A 97 -30.16 20.51 10.16
N ASP A 98 -30.46 21.49 9.31
CA ASP A 98 -31.33 22.63 9.65
C ASP A 98 -32.79 22.18 9.68
N THR A 99 -33.22 21.33 8.75
CA THR A 99 -34.54 20.69 8.79
C THR A 99 -34.73 19.83 10.05
N PHE A 100 -33.67 19.17 10.51
CA PHE A 100 -33.70 18.36 11.73
C PHE A 100 -33.80 19.21 13.00
N ARG A 101 -33.06 20.33 13.07
CA ARG A 101 -33.17 21.30 14.18
C ARG A 101 -34.52 21.99 14.23
N ASP A 102 -35.13 22.26 13.08
CA ASP A 102 -36.46 22.85 13.01
C ASP A 102 -37.54 21.84 13.46
N LEU A 103 -37.40 20.56 13.10
CA LEU A 103 -38.26 19.47 13.61
C LEU A 103 -38.09 19.22 15.10
N GLU A 104 -36.87 19.35 15.64
CA GLU A 104 -36.60 19.26 17.08
C GLU A 104 -37.29 20.39 17.86
N LYS A 105 -37.29 21.61 17.31
CA LYS A 105 -37.96 22.77 17.91
C LYS A 105 -39.47 22.73 17.80
N GLN A 106 -40.00 22.28 16.66
CA GLN A 106 -41.45 22.25 16.42
C GLN A 106 -42.12 21.00 17.00
N GLY A 107 -41.33 19.95 17.31
CA GLY A 107 -41.83 18.63 17.69
C GLY A 107 -42.47 17.91 16.50
N LEU A 108 -42.43 16.56 16.49
CA LEU A 108 -43.13 15.80 15.44
C LEU A 108 -44.63 16.12 15.51
N PRO A 109 -45.28 16.48 14.37
CA PRO A 109 -46.72 16.68 14.37
C PRO A 109 -47.40 15.36 14.76
N GLU A 110 -48.33 15.42 15.71
CA GLU A 110 -49.15 14.27 16.05
C GLU A 110 -49.86 13.79 14.78
N ARG A 111 -49.72 12.50 14.46
CA ARG A 111 -50.56 11.83 13.47
C ARG A 111 -52.00 11.94 13.97
N LYS A 112 -52.75 12.91 13.45
CA LYS A 112 -54.20 12.86 13.52
C LYS A 112 -54.66 11.64 12.73
N ALA A 113 -55.14 10.65 13.46
CA ALA A 113 -55.94 9.57 12.92
C ALA A 113 -57.31 10.15 12.56
N GLU A 114 -57.69 10.03 11.29
CA GLU A 114 -59.03 10.12 10.68
C GLU A 114 -58.77 10.22 9.17
N SER A 115 -59.31 9.41 8.26
CA SER A 115 -60.40 8.44 8.32
C SER A 115 -60.29 7.52 7.08
N GLU A 116 -60.67 6.25 7.25
CA GLU A 116 -61.14 5.42 6.13
C GLU A 116 -62.31 6.13 5.45
N GLU A 117 -62.23 6.34 4.13
CA GLU A 117 -63.29 5.99 3.17
C GLU A 117 -62.84 6.32 1.74
N ASP A 118 -63.23 5.42 0.84
CA ASP A 118 -63.30 5.55 -0.62
C ASP A 118 -62.05 5.23 -1.46
N GLN A 119 -61.82 3.92 -1.65
CA GLN A 119 -61.55 3.44 -3.01
C GLN A 119 -62.87 3.45 -3.79
N PRO A 120 -62.83 3.75 -5.09
CA PRO A 120 -63.02 2.60 -5.97
C PRO A 120 -61.98 2.48 -7.08
N GLU A 121 -61.69 1.20 -7.33
CA GLU A 121 -61.04 0.62 -8.48
C GLU A 121 -61.44 1.27 -9.81
N THR A 122 -60.49 1.42 -10.74
CA THR A 122 -60.72 0.95 -12.11
C THR A 122 -59.42 0.41 -12.71
N ALA A 123 -59.54 -0.80 -13.24
CA ALA A 123 -58.55 -1.58 -13.92
C ALA A 123 -58.09 -0.96 -15.24
N ALA A 124 -56.83 -1.20 -15.61
CA ALA A 124 -56.46 -1.57 -16.98
C ALA A 124 -55.08 -2.22 -16.98
N SER A 125 -55.08 -3.54 -17.10
CA SER A 125 -54.03 -4.32 -17.75
C SER A 125 -53.86 -3.91 -19.21
N ASP A 126 -52.64 -4.05 -19.72
CA ASP A 126 -52.20 -4.32 -21.11
C ASP A 126 -50.84 -3.62 -21.30
N GLU A 127 -49.77 -4.19 -21.86
CA GLU A 127 -49.35 -5.53 -22.28
C GLU A 127 -47.82 -5.46 -22.41
#